data_AF-A0A7H0IHH4-F1
#
_entry.id   AF-A0A7H0IHH4-F1
#
_cell.length_a   1.000
_cell.length_b   1.000
_cell.length_c   1.000
_cell.angle_alpha   90.00
_cell.angle_beta   90.00
_cell.angle_gamma   90.00
#
_symmetry.space_group_name_H-M   'P 1'
#
loop_
_entity.id
_entity.type
_entity.pdbx_description
1 polymer ?
#
loop_
_entity_poly.entity_id
_entity_poly.type
_entity_poly.pdbx_seq_one_letter_code
_entity_poly.pdbx_strand_id
1 'polypeptide(L)'
;MRHSIARAILASLHTLLSYLLPARGKRRKCAAPAPAPASTPAPAAAESYVSPWARPWTSPSKEEAAELFRLQAERDAQAEAAWELRLQWERRRAATLATMGVDYPYTYEGAPFGADSFGADAFGAASA
;
A
#
# COMPACT_ATOMS: atom_id res chain seq x y z
N MET A 1 -14.13 25.35 -8.92
CA MET A 1 -13.09 24.93 -7.96
C MET A 1 -12.56 23.51 -8.17
N ARG A 2 -13.40 22.47 -8.25
CA ARG A 2 -12.89 21.08 -8.38
C ARG A 2 -12.04 20.85 -9.64
N HIS A 3 -12.43 21.46 -10.76
CA HIS A 3 -11.68 21.40 -12.01
C HIS A 3 -10.36 22.19 -12.01
N SER A 4 -10.25 23.26 -11.21
CA SER A 4 -9.00 24.02 -11.10
C SER A 4 -7.97 23.29 -10.25
N ILE A 5 -8.42 22.61 -9.18
CA ILE A 5 -7.56 21.76 -8.34
C ILE A 5 -7.03 20.57 -9.14
N ALA A 6 -7.89 19.88 -9.88
CA ALA A 6 -7.47 18.74 -10.70
C ALA A 6 -6.44 19.13 -11.79
N ARG A 7 -6.62 20.30 -12.42
CA ARG A 7 -5.66 20.82 -13.42
C ARG A 7 -4.32 21.21 -12.79
N ALA A 8 -4.34 21.81 -11.59
CA ALA A 8 -3.13 22.16 -10.87
C ALA A 8 -2.31 20.93 -10.48
N ILE A 9 -2.97 19.88 -9.98
CA ILE A 9 -2.32 18.61 -9.61
C ILE A 9 -1.72 17.93 -10.84
N LEU A 10 -2.46 17.87 -11.95
CA LEU A 10 -1.97 17.23 -13.18
C LEU A 10 -0.78 18.00 -13.77
N ALA A 11 -0.83 19.32 -13.75
CA ALA A 11 0.29 20.17 -14.18
C ALA A 11 1.53 19.96 -13.31
N SER A 12 1.39 19.96 -11.98
CA SER A 12 2.52 19.73 -11.08
C SER A 12 3.15 18.35 -11.27
N LEU A 13 2.33 17.31 -11.45
CA LEU A 13 2.81 15.94 -11.64
C LEU A 13 3.58 15.79 -12.97
N HIS A 14 3.07 16.39 -14.05
CA HIS A 14 3.75 16.41 -15.35
C HIS A 14 5.11 17.12 -15.29
N THR A 15 5.18 18.26 -14.59
CA THR A 15 6.45 18.98 -14.40
C THR A 15 7.45 18.13 -13.61
N LEU A 16 7.04 17.54 -12.49
CA LEU A 16 7.90 16.69 -11.66
C LEU A 16 8.41 15.47 -12.43
N LEU A 17 7.54 14.79 -13.18
CA LEU A 17 7.94 13.66 -14.02
C LEU A 17 8.96 14.09 -15.09
N SER A 18 8.79 15.25 -15.70
CA SER A 18 9.71 15.77 -16.73
C SER A 18 11.09 16.10 -16.17
N TYR A 19 11.17 16.53 -14.91
CA TYR A 19 12.44 16.79 -14.22
C TYR A 19 13.11 15.51 -13.69
N LEU A 20 12.32 14.55 -13.23
CA LEU A 20 12.81 13.33 -12.59
C LEU A 20 13.17 12.22 -13.58
N LEU A 21 12.51 12.17 -14.74
CA LEU A 21 12.86 11.23 -15.80
C LEU A 21 13.85 11.90 -16.74
N PRO A 22 15.11 11.43 -16.83
CA PRO A 22 15.99 11.87 -17.90
C PRO A 22 15.38 11.41 -19.23
N ALA A 23 14.70 12.33 -19.90
CA ALA A 23 14.17 12.15 -21.24
C ALA A 23 15.32 12.05 -22.25
N ARG A 24 16.03 10.92 -22.23
CA ARG A 24 16.96 10.49 -23.29
C ARG A 24 16.77 9.01 -23.60
N GLY A 25 15.52 8.58 -23.67
CA GLY A 25 15.15 7.44 -24.50
C GLY A 25 15.26 7.82 -25.97
N LYS A 26 16.49 7.88 -26.53
CA LYS A 26 16.65 7.76 -27.98
C LYS A 26 15.94 6.47 -28.35
N ARG A 27 14.81 6.57 -29.07
CA ARG A 27 14.15 5.42 -29.71
C ARG A 27 15.26 4.64 -30.41
N ARG A 28 15.64 3.47 -29.87
CA ARG A 28 16.50 2.55 -30.59
C ARG A 28 15.71 2.20 -31.84
N LYS A 29 16.09 2.80 -32.98
CA LYS A 29 15.69 2.27 -34.28
C LYS A 29 16.14 0.81 -34.23
N CYS A 30 15.18 -0.11 -34.30
CA CYS A 30 15.49 -1.53 -34.47
C CYS A 30 16.41 -1.62 -35.68
N ALA A 31 17.70 -1.88 -35.46
CA ALA A 31 18.60 -2.22 -36.54
C ALA A 31 18.07 -3.53 -37.15
N ALA A 32 17.83 -3.52 -38.45
CA ALA A 32 17.52 -4.74 -39.19
C ALA A 32 18.62 -5.79 -38.91
N PRO A 33 18.27 -7.08 -38.79
CA PRO A 33 19.26 -8.11 -38.51
C PRO A 33 20.26 -8.16 -39.68
N ALA A 34 21.53 -7.89 -39.38
CA ALA A 34 22.63 -8.10 -40.31
C ALA A 34 22.82 -9.61 -40.52
N PRO A 35 23.11 -10.08 -41.75
CA PRO A 35 23.37 -11.50 -42.00
C PRO A 35 24.65 -11.95 -41.27
N ALA A 36 24.56 -13.10 -40.63
CA ALA A 36 25.64 -13.70 -39.82
C ALA A 36 26.90 -13.97 -40.67
N PRO A 37 28.12 -13.61 -40.19
CA PRO A 37 29.34 -14.09 -40.82
C PRO A 37 29.57 -15.57 -40.50
N ALA A 38 30.10 -16.27 -41.51
CA ALA A 38 30.30 -17.70 -41.56
C ALA A 38 31.12 -18.27 -40.39
N SER A 39 30.74 -19.51 -40.05
CA SER A 39 31.36 -20.46 -39.13
C SER A 39 32.88 -20.41 -39.04
N THR A 40 33.41 -20.31 -37.81
CA THR A 40 34.80 -20.64 -37.45
C THR A 40 34.75 -21.54 -36.19
N PRO A 41 35.59 -22.59 -36.07
CA PRO A 41 35.26 -23.79 -35.33
C PRO A 41 35.33 -23.65 -33.80
N ALA A 42 34.50 -24.45 -33.14
CA ALA A 42 34.25 -24.47 -31.69
C ALA A 42 35.49 -24.74 -30.84
N PRO A 43 35.66 -24.06 -29.68
CA PRO A 43 36.38 -24.64 -28.57
C PRO A 43 35.43 -25.56 -27.79
N ALA A 44 35.89 -26.79 -27.56
CA ALA A 44 35.30 -27.74 -26.64
C ALA A 44 35.19 -27.13 -25.23
N ALA A 45 34.13 -27.53 -24.50
CA ALA A 45 33.76 -27.09 -23.14
C ALA A 45 33.01 -25.76 -23.03
N ALA A 46 31.84 -25.66 -23.68
CA ALA A 46 30.75 -24.85 -23.13
C ALA A 46 29.96 -25.74 -22.17
N GLU A 47 30.44 -25.86 -20.93
CA GLU A 47 29.56 -26.22 -19.83
C GLU A 47 28.36 -25.28 -19.90
N SER A 48 27.18 -25.87 -19.96
CA SER A 48 25.88 -25.24 -20.11
C SER A 48 25.70 -24.04 -19.16
N TYR A 49 26.15 -22.84 -19.57
CA TYR A 49 25.84 -21.60 -18.87
C TYR A 49 24.39 -21.25 -19.14
N VAL A 50 23.49 -21.74 -18.28
CA VAL A 50 22.09 -21.34 -18.29
C VAL A 50 22.02 -19.95 -17.65
N SER A 51 21.76 -18.93 -18.46
CA SER A 51 21.55 -17.58 -17.97
C SER A 51 20.46 -17.58 -16.89
N PRO A 52 20.69 -17.00 -15.70
CA PRO A 52 19.67 -16.89 -14.65
C PRO A 52 18.41 -16.14 -15.12
N TRP A 53 18.55 -15.33 -16.17
CA TRP A 53 17.49 -14.54 -16.80
C TRP A 53 16.74 -15.29 -17.90
N ALA A 54 17.17 -16.50 -18.27
CA ALA A 54 16.48 -17.35 -19.24
C ALA A 54 15.31 -18.12 -18.63
N ARG A 55 15.11 -18.02 -17.30
CA ARG A 55 14.01 -18.69 -16.63
C ARG A 55 12.69 -18.04 -17.05
N PRO A 56 11.75 -18.79 -17.67
CA PRO A 56 10.43 -18.25 -17.95
C PRO A 56 9.77 -17.88 -16.63
N TRP A 57 9.25 -16.66 -16.52
CA TRP A 57 8.50 -16.24 -15.34
C TRP A 57 7.23 -17.08 -15.26
N THR A 58 7.12 -17.91 -14.23
CA THR A 58 5.88 -18.64 -13.96
C THR A 58 4.85 -17.65 -13.44
N SER A 59 4.01 -17.12 -14.33
CA SER A 59 2.84 -16.36 -13.93
C SER A 59 1.75 -17.31 -13.46
N PRO A 60 0.95 -16.93 -12.44
CA PRO A 60 -0.28 -17.64 -12.10
C PRO A 60 -1.17 -17.81 -13.34
N SER A 61 -1.94 -18.89 -13.38
CA SER A 61 -3.00 -19.01 -14.38
C SER A 61 -4.06 -17.91 -14.15
N LYS A 62 -4.90 -17.66 -15.16
CA LYS A 62 -5.96 -16.65 -15.07
C LYS A 62 -6.94 -17.00 -13.94
N GLU A 63 -7.24 -18.28 -13.81
CA GLU A 63 -8.12 -18.85 -12.81
C GLU A 63 -7.52 -18.67 -11.40
N GLU A 64 -6.24 -18.98 -11.22
CA GLU A 64 -5.52 -18.77 -9.95
C GLU A 64 -5.47 -17.30 -9.56
N ALA A 65 -5.19 -16.40 -10.50
CA ALA A 65 -5.18 -14.97 -10.24
C ALA A 65 -6.57 -14.47 -9.81
N ALA A 66 -7.64 -14.94 -10.46
CA ALA A 66 -9.01 -14.57 -10.11
C ALA A 66 -9.37 -15.02 -8.68
N GLU A 67 -9.02 -16.25 -8.30
CA GLU A 67 -9.26 -16.76 -6.95
C GLU A 67 -8.48 -15.96 -5.89
N LEU A 68 -7.23 -15.58 -6.16
CA LEU A 68 -6.45 -14.72 -5.27
C LEU A 68 -7.16 -13.38 -5.00
N PHE A 69 -7.70 -12.74 -6.04
CA PHE A 69 -8.43 -11.48 -5.86
C PHE A 69 -9.75 -11.65 -5.11
N ARG A 70 -10.45 -12.78 -5.29
CA ARG A 70 -11.67 -13.07 -4.53
C ARG A 70 -11.37 -13.25 -3.04
N LEU A 71 -10.37 -14.07 -2.73
CA LEU A 71 -9.93 -14.29 -1.34
C LEU A 71 -9.46 -12.99 -0.68
N GLN A 72 -8.77 -12.13 -1.43
CA GLN A 72 -8.36 -10.82 -0.93
C GLN A 72 -9.58 -9.96 -0.58
N ALA A 73 -10.55 -9.86 -1.50
CA ALA A 73 -11.77 -9.08 -1.26
C ALA A 73 -12.59 -9.60 -0.07
N GLU A 74 -12.67 -10.92 0.12
CA GLU A 74 -13.33 -11.53 1.28
C GLU A 74 -12.61 -11.19 2.59
N ARG A 75 -11.28 -11.25 2.61
CA ARG A 75 -10.48 -10.89 3.79
C ARG A 75 -10.64 -9.42 4.15
N ASP A 76 -10.64 -8.54 3.15
CA ASP A 76 -10.82 -7.11 3.35
C ASP A 76 -12.22 -6.81 3.90
N ALA A 77 -13.26 -7.45 3.36
CA ALA A 77 -14.63 -7.31 3.87
C ALA A 77 -14.77 -7.81 5.32
N GLN A 78 -14.12 -8.91 5.68
CA GLN A 78 -14.09 -9.41 7.05
C GLN A 78 -13.36 -8.46 8.00
N ALA A 79 -12.25 -7.86 7.55
CA ALA A 79 -11.49 -6.89 8.34
C ALA A 79 -12.32 -5.63 8.63
N GLU A 80 -13.03 -5.11 7.63
CA GLU A 80 -13.95 -3.97 7.79
C GLU A 80 -15.09 -4.30 8.75
N ALA A 81 -15.73 -5.46 8.59
CA ALA A 81 -16.81 -5.88 9.49
C ALA A 81 -16.33 -6.04 10.95
N ALA A 82 -15.13 -6.59 11.15
CA ALA A 82 -14.53 -6.71 12.47
C ALA A 82 -14.19 -5.34 13.09
N TRP A 83 -13.69 -4.42 12.28
CA TRP A 83 -13.42 -3.04 12.69
C TRP A 83 -14.69 -2.31 13.11
N GLU A 84 -15.76 -2.41 12.34
CA GLU A 84 -17.06 -1.82 12.68
C GLU A 84 -17.63 -2.40 13.99
N LEU A 85 -17.54 -3.71 14.17
CA LEU A 85 -18.00 -4.38 15.39
C LEU A 85 -17.24 -3.87 16.62
N ARG A 86 -15.91 -3.72 16.51
CA ARG A 86 -15.06 -3.15 17.56
C ARG A 86 -15.49 -1.73 17.90
N LEU A 87 -15.72 -0.90 16.89
CA LEU A 87 -16.16 0.48 17.09
C LEU A 87 -17.53 0.56 17.78
N GLN A 88 -18.47 -0.32 17.43
CA GLN A 88 -19.77 -0.41 18.11
C GLN A 88 -19.61 -0.82 19.58
N TRP A 89 -18.72 -1.77 19.86
CA TRP A 89 -18.39 -2.18 21.22
C TRP A 89 -17.80 -1.05 22.05
N GLU A 90 -16.84 -0.30 21.49
CA GLU A 90 -16.23 0.86 22.14
C GLU A 90 -17.28 1.94 22.45
N ARG A 91 -18.18 2.23 21.51
CA ARG A 91 -19.28 3.18 21.74
C ARG A 91 -20.22 2.75 22.86
N ARG A 92 -20.60 1.46 22.90
CA ARG A 92 -21.44 0.92 23.98
C ARG A 92 -20.73 1.02 25.33
N ARG A 93 -19.44 0.66 25.38
CA ARG A 93 -18.62 0.77 26.59
C ARG A 93 -18.51 2.20 27.07
N ALA A 94 -18.27 3.16 26.17
CA ALA A 94 -18.22 4.58 26.50
C ALA A 94 -19.56 5.09 27.06
N ALA A 95 -20.68 4.69 26.44
CA ALA A 95 -22.01 5.03 26.94
C ALA A 95 -22.25 4.47 28.35
N THR A 96 -21.86 3.22 28.62
CA THR A 96 -21.96 2.63 29.96
C THR A 96 -21.12 3.40 30.98
N LEU A 97 -19.88 3.77 30.67
CA LEU A 97 -19.04 4.55 31.59
C LEU A 97 -19.64 5.94 31.87
N ALA A 98 -20.18 6.60 30.84
CA ALA A 98 -20.85 7.89 31.00
C ALA A 98 -22.06 7.79 31.96
N THR A 99 -22.83 6.70 31.94
CA THR A 99 -23.93 6.50 32.92
C THR A 99 -23.44 6.38 34.36
N MET A 100 -22.18 6.01 34.57
CA MET A 100 -21.53 5.93 35.88
C MET A 100 -20.83 7.24 36.27
N GLY A 101 -20.92 8.29 35.43
CA GLY A 101 -20.19 9.55 35.61
C GLY A 101 -18.69 9.43 35.38
N VAL A 102 -18.24 8.34 34.75
CA VAL A 102 -16.82 8.11 34.43
C VAL A 102 -16.57 8.52 32.99
N ASP A 103 -15.64 9.45 32.79
CA ASP A 103 -15.21 9.82 31.44
C ASP A 103 -14.47 8.66 30.78
N TYR A 104 -14.88 8.31 29.56
CA TYR A 104 -14.23 7.26 28.79
C TYR A 104 -12.86 7.74 28.31
N PRO A 105 -11.74 7.09 28.70
CA PRO A 105 -10.41 7.49 28.27
C PRO A 105 -10.23 7.09 26.79
N TYR A 106 -10.58 8.00 25.89
CA TYR A 106 -10.39 7.78 24.46
C TYR A 106 -8.92 7.97 24.10
N THR A 107 -8.10 6.96 24.37
CA THR A 107 -6.68 6.94 23.99
C THR A 107 -6.48 6.14 22.72
N TYR A 108 -5.69 6.68 21.79
CA TYR A 108 -5.21 5.99 20.60
C TYR A 108 -3.67 5.89 20.64
N GLU A 109 -3.10 4.99 19.85
CA GLU A 109 -1.65 4.85 19.76
C GLU A 109 -1.02 6.16 19.24
N GLY A 110 -0.17 6.79 20.06
CA GLY A 110 0.40 8.11 19.79
C GLY A 110 -0.43 9.31 20.28
N ALA A 111 -1.49 9.09 21.06
CA ALA A 111 -2.24 10.19 21.66
C ALA A 111 -1.34 11.03 22.60
N PRO A 112 -1.48 12.37 22.60
CA PRO A 112 -0.67 13.27 23.43
C PRO A 112 -1.04 13.22 24.93
N PHE A 113 -2.11 12.52 25.29
CA PHE A 113 -2.60 12.34 26.65
C PHE A 113 -2.69 10.84 26.97
N GLY A 114 -2.24 10.47 28.18
CA GLY A 114 -2.27 9.08 28.66
C GLY A 114 -3.62 8.72 29.28
N ALA A 115 -3.87 7.43 29.52
CA ALA A 115 -5.08 6.97 30.19
C ALA A 115 -5.25 7.60 31.59
N ASP A 116 -4.13 7.89 32.25
CA ASP A 116 -4.07 8.50 33.58
C ASP A 116 -4.57 9.95 33.61
N SER A 117 -4.60 10.63 32.45
CA SER A 117 -5.08 12.01 32.32
C SER A 117 -6.60 12.15 32.51
N PHE A 118 -7.34 11.03 32.51
CA PHE A 118 -8.79 10.99 32.71
C PHE A 118 -9.18 10.30 34.03
N GLY A 119 -8.21 10.11 34.94
CA GLY A 119 -8.45 9.56 36.27
C GLY A 119 -9.30 10.46 37.16
N ALA A 120 -10.01 9.86 38.12
CA ALA A 120 -11.05 10.43 38.98
C ALA A 120 -10.66 11.68 39.82
N ASP A 121 -9.39 12.07 39.85
CA ASP A 121 -8.92 13.26 40.59
C ASP A 121 -9.39 14.59 39.95
N ALA A 122 -9.89 14.57 38.70
CA ALA A 122 -10.51 15.74 38.08
C ALA A 122 -11.86 16.14 38.73
N PHE A 123 -12.50 15.24 39.51
CA PHE A 123 -13.78 15.50 40.16
C PHE A 123 -13.67 15.92 41.64
N GLY A 124 -12.45 16.10 42.16
CA GLY A 124 -12.19 16.44 43.57
C GLY A 124 -12.28 17.93 43.95
N ALA A 125 -12.70 18.82 43.06
CA ALA A 125 -12.68 20.26 43.30
C ALA A 125 -13.98 20.97 42.92
N ALA A 126 -15.12 20.52 43.46
CA ALA A 126 -16.32 21.36 43.50
C ALA A 126 -17.12 21.15 44.81
N SER A 127 -17.06 22.18 45.65
CA SER A 127 -17.86 22.53 46.83
C SER A 127 -17.68 21.73 48.13
N ALA A 128 -16.85 22.31 49.00
CA ALA A 128 -17.22 22.61 50.39
C ALA A 128 -18.28 23.73 50.46
#